data_AF-A0A1F4DAD5-F1
#
_entry.id   AF-A0A1F4DAD5-F1
#
_cell.length_a   1.000
_cell.length_b   1.000
_cell.length_c   1.000
_cell.angle_alpha   90.00
_cell.angle_beta   90.00
_cell.angle_gamma   90.00
#
_symmetry.space_group_name_H-M   'P 1'
#
loop_
_entity.id
_entity.type
_entity.pdbx_description
1 polymer ?
#
loop_
_entity_poly.entity_id
_entity_poly.type
_entity_poly.pdbx_seq_one_letter_code
_entity_poly.pdbx_strand_id
1 'polypeptide(L)' 'MPGIEFLIDRKGRKKAVLIDLKKHKELWEDLYDAYLAHRRRHEPRESLATVKRLIEAKHKRKTRG' A
#
# COMPACT_ATOMS: atom_id res chain seq x y z
N MET A 1 17.16 13.76 -6.28
CA MET A 1 15.70 13.70 -6.05
C MET A 1 15.31 14.87 -5.16
N PRO A 2 14.69 15.93 -5.71
CA PRO A 2 14.17 17.05 -4.92
C PRO A 2 13.18 16.54 -3.87
N GLY A 3 13.26 17.02 -2.63
CA GLY A 3 12.33 16.60 -1.56
C GLY A 3 12.63 15.25 -0.91
N ILE A 4 13.83 14.69 -1.14
CA ILE A 4 14.35 13.54 -0.39
C ILE A 4 15.66 13.96 0.27
N GLU A 5 15.67 13.96 1.60
CA GLU A 5 16.82 14.33 2.41
C GLU A 5 17.23 13.16 3.30
N PHE A 6 18.53 13.01 3.56
CA PHE A 6 19.05 11.92 4.37
C PHE A 6 19.65 12.45 5.66
N LEU A 7 19.28 11.83 6.78
CA LEU A 7 20.00 12.02 8.03
C LEU A 7 21.26 11.15 7.98
N ILE A 8 22.42 11.79 7.98
CA ILE A 8 23.73 11.14 7.94
C ILE A 8 24.32 11.10 9.37
N ASP A 9 24.86 9.96 9.78
CA ASP A 9 25.57 9.85 11.06
C ASP A 9 26.99 10.45 11.00
N ARG A 10 27.66 10.56 12.14
CA ARG A 10 29.04 11.10 12.21
C ARG A 10 30.08 10.30 11.41
N LYS A 11 29.76 9.08 10.99
CA LYS A 11 30.61 8.20 10.17
C LYS A 11 30.23 8.26 8.68
N GLY A 12 29.32 9.14 8.28
CA GLY A 12 28.88 9.27 6.89
C GLY A 12 27.80 8.28 6.45
N ARG A 13 27.20 7.50 7.37
CA ARG A 13 26.19 6.49 7.04
C ARG A 13 24.79 7.07 7.09
N LYS A 14 23.96 6.76 6.10
CA LYS A 14 22.54 7.15 6.05
C LYS A 14 21.76 6.39 7.12
N LYS A 15 21.18 7.12 8.08
CA LYS A 15 20.42 6.55 9.22
C LYS A 15 18.91 6.67 9.04
N ALA A 16 18.45 7.76 8.42
CA ALA A 16 17.03 7.99 8.16
C ALA A 16 16.86 8.81 6.89
N VAL A 17 15.64 8.86 6.37
CA VAL A 17 15.26 9.64 5.20
C VAL A 17 14.02 10.48 5.53
N LEU A 18 14.03 11.74 5.11
CA LEU A 18 12.89 12.63 5.12
C LEU A 18 12.34 12.71 3.69
N ILE A 19 11.07 12.41 3.53
CA ILE A 19 10.38 12.39 2.23
C ILE A 19 9.26 13.44 2.27
N ASP A 20 9.29 14.39 1.34
CA ASP A 20 8.20 15.34 1.14
C ASP A 20 7.01 14.63 0.49
N LEU A 21 5.98 14.34 1.29
CA LEU A 21 4.77 13.65 0.86
C LEU A 21 3.93 14.44 -0.14
N LYS A 22 4.06 15.77 -0.23
CA LYS A 22 3.34 16.56 -1.24
C LYS A 22 3.94 16.34 -2.63
N LYS A 23 5.26 16.12 -2.71
CA LYS A 23 5.97 15.87 -3.95
C LYS A 23 5.98 14.39 -4.33
N HIS A 24 6.00 13.51 -3.33
CA HIS A 24 6.20 12.07 -3.51
C HIS A 24 5.04 11.23 -2.95
N LYS A 25 3.80 11.71 -3.11
CA LYS A 25 2.60 11.03 -2.61
C LYS A 25 2.49 9.59 -3.14
N GLU A 26 2.75 9.39 -4.43
CA GLU A 26 2.71 8.07 -5.09
C GLU A 26 3.73 7.10 -4.48
N LEU A 27 4.96 7.56 -4.25
CA LEU A 27 5.99 6.76 -3.59
C LEU A 27 5.57 6.32 -2.18
N TRP A 28 4.89 7.20 -1.45
CA TRP A 28 4.37 6.86 -0.13
C TRP A 28 3.22 5.86 -0.19
N GLU A 29 2.34 5.98 -1.18
CA GLU A 29 1.26 5.00 -1.43
C GLU A 29 1.84 3.61 -1.72
N ASP A 30 2.84 3.52 -2.61
CA ASP A 30 3.51 2.25 -2.94
C ASP A 30 4.18 1.61 -1.70
N LEU A 31 4.89 2.41 -0.90
CA LEU A 31 5.53 1.93 0.33
C LEU A 31 4.51 1.41 1.33
N TYR A 32 3.41 2.13 1.50
CA TYR A 32 2.35 1.77 2.44
C TYR A 32 1.61 0.51 1.99
N ASP A 33 1.30 0.40 0.70
CA ASP A 33 0.65 -0.79 0.12
C ASP A 33 1.53 -2.03 0.25
N ALA A 34 2.83 -1.91 -0.02
CA ALA A 34 3.79 -3.01 0.16
C ALA A 34 3.88 -3.43 1.63
N TYR A 35 3.96 -2.48 2.56
CA TYR A 35 3.96 -2.74 4.00
C TYR A 35 2.68 -3.46 4.46
N LEU A 36 1.52 -2.97 4.03
CA LEU A 36 0.23 -3.55 4.37
C LEU A 36 0.10 -4.97 3.81
N ALA A 37 0.45 -5.19 2.53
CA ALA A 37 0.45 -6.50 1.91
C ALA A 37 1.37 -7.47 2.67
N HIS A 38 2.56 -7.02 3.08
CA HIS A 38 3.48 -7.83 3.86
C HIS A 38 2.90 -8.19 5.23
N ARG A 39 2.33 -7.21 5.94
CA ARG A 39 1.68 -7.46 7.25
C ARG A 39 0.54 -8.46 7.17
N ARG A 40 -0.21 -8.45 6.07
CA ARG A 40 -1.37 -9.32 5.84
C ARG A 40 -1.04 -10.64 5.15
N ARG A 41 0.24 -10.93 4.91
CA ARG A 41 0.67 -12.10 4.13
C ARG A 41 0.16 -13.44 4.67
N HIS A 42 -0.13 -13.52 5.98
CA HIS A 42 -0.60 -14.72 6.67
C HIS A 42 -2.10 -14.72 6.97
N GLU A 43 -2.82 -13.67 6.60
CA GLU A 43 -4.28 -13.67 6.75
C GLU A 43 -4.90 -14.74 5.84
N PRO A 44 -6.03 -15.37 6.25
CA PRO A 44 -6.77 -16.27 5.40
C PRO A 44 -7.09 -15.62 4.05
N ARG A 45 -6.92 -16.39 2.97
CA ARG A 45 -7.11 -15.89 1.59
C ARG A 45 -8.34 -16.51 0.98
N GLU A 46 -9.02 -15.72 0.16
CA GLU A 46 -10.10 -16.18 -0.70
C GLU A 46 -9.65 -16.25 -2.15
N SER A 47 -10.19 -17.21 -2.89
CA SER A 47 -9.88 -17.31 -4.32
C SER A 47 -10.49 -16.13 -5.07
N LEU A 48 -9.78 -15.65 -6.11
CA LEU A 48 -10.31 -14.59 -6.97
C LEU A 48 -11.66 -14.96 -7.59
N ALA A 49 -11.86 -16.25 -7.92
CA ALA A 49 -13.12 -16.76 -8.46
C ALA A 49 -14.27 -16.65 -7.43
N THR A 50 -14.02 -17.03 -6.18
CA THR A 50 -14.98 -16.88 -5.08
C THR A 50 -15.38 -15.41 -4.92
N VAL A 51 -14.40 -14.51 -4.88
CA VAL A 51 -14.62 -13.07 -4.69
C VAL A 51 -15.41 -12.47 -5.86
N LYS A 52 -15.07 -12.79 -7.12
CA LYS A 52 -15.82 -12.33 -8.30
C LYS A 52 -17.31 -12.71 -8.21
N ARG A 53 -17.59 -13.98 -7.90
CA ARG A 53 -18.96 -14.48 -7.74
C ARG A 53 -19.73 -13.73 -6.64
N LEU A 54 -19.09 -13.46 -5.50
CA LEU A 54 -19.71 -12.72 -4.39
C LEU A 54 -20.06 -11.28 -4.77
N ILE A 55 -19.17 -10.60 -5.50
CA ILE A 55 -19.37 -9.23 -5.97
C ILE A 55 -20.54 -9.18 -6.97
N GLU A 56 -20.58 -10.08 -7.95
CA GLU A 56 -21.67 -10.17 -8.93
C GLU A 56 -23.02 -10.46 -8.26
N ALA A 57 -23.05 -11.39 -7.29
CA ALA A 57 -24.25 -11.71 -6.53
C ALA A 57 -24.74 -10.53 -5.69
N LYS A 58 -23.82 -9.71 -5.14
CA LYS A 58 -24.18 -8.48 -4.43
C LYS A 58 -24.76 -7.43 -5.37
N HIS A 59 -24.18 -7.26 -6.56
CA HIS A 59 -24.67 -6.32 -7.57
C HIS A 59 -26.10 -6.67 -8.02
N LYS A 60 -26.35 -7.94 -8.35
CA LYS A 60 -27.68 -8.45 -8.76
C LYS A 60 -28.78 -8.26 -7.70
N ARG A 61 -28.43 -8.31 -6.42
CA ARG A 61 -29.37 -8.03 -5.31
C ARG A 61 -29.72 -6.55 -5.22
N LYS A 62 -28.74 -5.67 -5.45
CA LYS A 62 -28.95 -4.21 -5.41
C LYS A 62 -29.78 -3.68 -6.59
N THR A 63 -29.74 -4.35 -7.74
CA THR A 63 -30.51 -3.95 -8.93
C THR A 63 -31.93 -4.52 -8.96
N ARG A 64 -32.27 -5.43 -8.03
CA ARG A 64 -33.59 -6.11 -7.96
C ARG A 64 -34.50 -5.55 -6.88
N GLY A 65 -34.02 -4.66 -6.02
CA GLY A 65 -34.81 -3.90 -5.05
C GLY A 65 -34.80 -2.43 -5.42
#